data_AF-A0A392QX85-F1
#
_entry.id   AF-A0A392QX85-F1
#
_cell.length_a   1.000
_cell.length_b   1.000
_cell.length_c   1.000
_cell.angle_alpha   90.00
_cell.angle_beta   90.00
_cell.angle_gamma   90.00
#
_symmetry.space_group_name_H-M   'P 1'
#
loop_
_entity.id
_entity.type
_entity.pdbx_description
1 polymer ?
#
loop_
_entity_poly.entity_id
_entity_poly.type
_entity_poly.pdbx_seq_one_letter_code
_entity_poly.pdbx_strand_id
1 'polypeptide(L)'
;MASPNPFNTQGNFSSSQHKIANLISLKLDEKNFKQWKQQIFGVIRGFDLQKYITEPEIPEKFLTDDDRVAGNANPLHQEWEKHDALICTWLLSTISDSLLVKLVDHMFSWQIWDEIHRHFHTLLTTKA
;
A
#
# COMPACT_ATOMS: atom_id res chain seq x y z
N MET A 1 -32.04 10.61 -19.90
CA MET A 1 -31.62 11.11 -18.57
C MET A 1 -30.71 10.05 -17.98
N ALA A 2 -29.39 10.23 -18.06
CA ALA A 2 -28.42 9.28 -17.52
C ALA A 2 -27.92 9.83 -16.17
N SER A 3 -28.02 9.00 -15.13
CA SER A 3 -27.67 9.33 -13.76
C SER A 3 -26.19 9.70 -13.61
N PRO A 4 -25.82 10.66 -12.75
CA PRO A 4 -24.44 11.01 -12.52
C PRO A 4 -23.71 9.87 -11.77
N ASN A 5 -22.53 9.54 -12.28
CA ASN A 5 -21.66 8.48 -11.78
C ASN A 5 -21.08 8.88 -10.40
N PRO A 6 -21.29 8.10 -9.33
CA PRO A 6 -20.90 8.48 -7.96
C PRO A 6 -19.38 8.53 -7.72
N PHE A 7 -18.57 8.17 -8.73
CA PHE A 7 -17.10 8.20 -8.67
C PHE A 7 -16.48 9.57 -9.02
N ASN A 8 -17.28 10.58 -9.37
CA ASN A 8 -16.75 11.85 -9.88
C ASN A 8 -16.68 13.00 -8.85
N THR A 9 -16.81 12.72 -7.54
CA THR A 9 -16.91 13.79 -6.51
C THR A 9 -15.63 14.04 -5.70
N GLN A 10 -14.47 13.57 -6.14
CA GLN A 10 -13.18 13.77 -5.43
C GLN A 10 -12.06 14.14 -6.41
N GLY A 11 -12.12 15.38 -6.93
CA GLY A 11 -11.24 15.90 -7.99
C GLY A 11 -9.76 16.16 -7.63
N ASN A 12 -9.28 15.72 -6.46
CA ASN A 12 -7.88 15.95 -6.04
C ASN A 12 -7.04 14.68 -5.81
N PHE A 13 -7.64 13.48 -5.78
CA PHE A 13 -6.91 12.23 -5.51
C PHE A 13 -6.45 11.47 -6.76
N SER A 14 -7.15 11.61 -7.90
CA SER A 14 -6.81 10.90 -9.14
C SER A 14 -5.56 11.47 -9.83
N SER A 15 -5.34 12.79 -9.78
CA SER A 15 -4.22 13.44 -10.46
C SER A 15 -2.86 13.16 -9.81
N SER A 16 -2.82 12.92 -8.49
CA SER A 16 -1.63 12.56 -7.72
C SER A 16 -1.28 11.07 -7.85
N GLN A 17 -2.26 10.17 -7.94
CA GLN A 17 -2.02 8.73 -8.14
C GLN A 17 -1.38 8.42 -9.49
N HIS A 18 -1.85 9.04 -10.58
CA HIS A 18 -1.20 8.90 -11.90
C HIS A 18 0.23 9.45 -11.90
N LYS A 19 0.53 10.45 -11.06
CA LYS A 19 1.90 10.95 -10.89
C LYS A 19 2.77 9.94 -10.15
N ILE A 20 2.28 9.35 -9.06
CA ILE A 20 3.00 8.35 -8.25
C ILE A 20 3.38 7.11 -9.07
N ALA A 21 2.46 6.55 -9.85
CA ALA A 21 2.73 5.40 -10.71
C ALA A 21 3.80 5.69 -11.79
N ASN A 22 3.87 6.93 -12.28
CA ASN A 22 4.87 7.35 -13.25
C ASN A 22 6.23 7.70 -12.62
N LEU A 23 6.33 7.85 -11.29
CA LEU A 23 7.59 8.15 -10.60
C LEU A 23 8.52 6.93 -10.49
N ILE A 24 7.96 5.72 -10.55
CA ILE A 24 8.73 4.47 -10.43
C ILE A 24 8.44 3.59 -11.65
N SER A 25 9.24 3.75 -12.69
CA SER A 25 9.25 2.85 -13.86
C SER A 25 10.00 1.53 -13.59
N LEU A 26 10.68 1.42 -12.44
CA LEU A 26 11.51 0.27 -12.10
C LEU A 26 10.68 -0.77 -11.34
N LYS A 27 10.42 -1.91 -11.97
CA LYS A 27 9.87 -3.08 -11.29
C LYS A 27 10.94 -3.72 -10.41
N LEU A 28 10.61 -4.01 -9.15
CA LEU A 28 11.48 -4.71 -8.20
C LEU A 28 11.82 -6.09 -8.74
N ASP A 29 13.10 -6.39 -8.80
CA ASP A 29 13.66 -7.71 -9.08
C ASP A 29 14.73 -8.08 -8.04
N GLU A 30 15.27 -9.29 -8.13
CA GLU A 30 16.25 -9.80 -7.16
C GLU A 30 17.58 -9.02 -7.12
N LYS A 31 17.85 -8.19 -8.14
CA LYS A 31 19.13 -7.50 -8.33
C LYS A 31 19.05 -6.02 -7.98
N ASN A 32 17.85 -5.43 -8.02
CA ASN A 32 17.65 -3.99 -7.94
C ASN A 32 17.04 -3.49 -6.60
N PHE A 33 16.89 -4.36 -5.61
CA PHE A 33 16.24 -4.05 -4.33
C PHE A 33 16.69 -2.75 -3.67
N LYS A 34 18.00 -2.47 -3.61
CA LYS A 34 18.51 -1.23 -2.98
C LYS A 34 18.01 0.03 -3.70
N GLN A 35 18.04 0.01 -5.03
CA GLN A 35 17.59 1.13 -5.86
C GLN A 35 16.07 1.28 -5.80
N TRP A 36 15.33 0.18 -5.90
CA TRP A 36 13.88 0.17 -5.75
C TRP A 36 13.46 0.72 -4.38
N LYS A 37 14.08 0.22 -3.30
CA LYS A 37 13.83 0.68 -1.93
C LYS A 37 14.03 2.18 -1.80
N GLN A 38 15.11 2.72 -2.36
CA GLN A 38 15.39 4.16 -2.33
C GLN A 38 14.30 4.98 -3.04
N GLN A 39 13.82 4.55 -4.21
CA GLN A 39 12.76 5.24 -4.95
C GLN A 39 11.43 5.20 -4.19
N ILE A 40 11.06 4.04 -3.66
CA ILE A 40 9.83 3.87 -2.87
C ILE A 40 9.86 4.75 -1.62
N PHE A 41 10.99 4.80 -0.91
CA PHE A 41 11.14 5.71 0.24
C PHE A 41 10.96 7.19 -0.14
N GLY A 42 11.41 7.60 -1.33
CA GLY A 42 11.19 8.94 -1.84
C GLY A 42 9.70 9.25 -2.02
N VAL A 43 8.94 8.30 -2.57
CA VAL A 43 7.48 8.43 -2.72
C VAL A 43 6.80 8.43 -1.35
N ILE A 44 7.17 7.51 -0.45
CA ILE A 44 6.60 7.44 0.90
C ILE A 44 6.69 8.80 1.58
N ARG A 45 7.90 9.38 1.63
CA ARG A 45 8.15 10.68 2.26
C ARG A 45 7.51 11.84 1.52
N GLY A 46 7.41 11.78 0.19
CA GLY A 46 6.83 12.85 -0.62
C GLY A 46 5.31 12.95 -0.53
N PHE A 47 4.64 11.88 -0.10
CA PHE A 47 3.18 11.78 -0.01
C PHE A 47 2.68 11.43 1.40
N ASP A 48 3.56 11.50 2.41
CA ASP A 48 3.24 11.21 3.81
C ASP A 48 2.59 9.83 4.02
N LEU A 49 3.10 8.80 3.31
CA LEU A 49 2.56 7.44 3.35
C LEU A 49 3.12 6.60 4.51
N GLN A 50 3.99 7.17 5.36
CA GLN A 50 4.61 6.46 6.48
C GLN A 50 3.58 5.71 7.34
N LYS A 51 2.44 6.36 7.62
CA LYS A 51 1.35 5.83 8.44
C LYS A 51 0.60 4.61 7.87
N TYR A 52 0.91 4.22 6.64
CA TYR A 52 0.34 3.03 5.99
C TYR A 52 1.39 1.93 5.76
N ILE A 53 2.67 2.31 5.60
CA ILE A 53 3.71 1.39 5.12
C ILE A 53 4.77 1.11 6.19
N THR A 54 5.41 2.14 6.72
CA THR A 54 6.59 1.99 7.60
C THR A 54 6.21 1.97 9.08
N GLU A 55 5.22 2.76 9.45
CA GLU A 55 4.76 2.95 10.81
C GLU A 55 3.22 2.93 10.79
N PRO A 56 2.60 1.76 10.55
CA PRO A 56 1.17 1.68 10.27
C PRO A 56 0.33 2.15 11.47
N GLU A 57 -0.46 3.19 11.26
CA GLU A 57 -1.43 3.71 12.21
C GLU A 57 -2.83 3.23 11.81
N ILE A 58 -3.19 2.02 12.25
CA ILE A 58 -4.46 1.38 11.88
C ILE A 58 -5.53 1.78 12.91
N PRO A 59 -6.60 2.50 12.52
CA PRO A 59 -7.70 2.80 13.44
C PRO A 59 -8.42 1.52 13.85
N GLU A 60 -9.00 1.50 15.06
CA GLU A 60 -9.81 0.36 15.50
C GLU A 60 -11.01 0.16 14.58
N LYS A 61 -11.28 -1.11 14.24
CA LYS A 61 -12.37 -1.48 13.33
C LYS A 61 -13.75 -1.13 13.89
N PHE A 62 -13.91 -1.20 15.21
CA PHE A 62 -15.13 -0.89 15.94
C PHE A 62 -14.76 -0.04 17.16
N LEU A 63 -15.55 0.99 17.47
CA LEU A 63 -15.27 1.92 18.59
C LEU A 63 -15.76 1.38 19.93
N THR A 64 -16.74 0.48 19.91
CA THR A 64 -17.34 -0.14 21.10
C THR A 64 -17.70 -1.60 20.81
N ASP A 65 -17.98 -2.37 21.87
CA ASP A 65 -18.47 -3.75 21.70
C ASP A 65 -19.89 -3.79 21.10
N ASP A 66 -20.74 -2.83 21.45
CA ASP A 66 -22.07 -2.69 20.86
C ASP A 66 -21.98 -2.42 19.35
N ASP A 67 -21.05 -1.56 18.93
CA ASP A 67 -20.78 -1.32 17.50
C ASP A 67 -20.29 -2.57 16.79
N ARG A 68 -19.45 -3.39 17.45
CA ARG A 68 -19.00 -4.67 16.92
C ARG A 68 -20.15 -5.64 16.70
N VAL A 69 -21.06 -5.76 17.66
CA VAL A 69 -22.24 -6.64 17.57
C VAL A 69 -23.22 -6.13 16.51
N ALA A 70 -23.42 -4.82 16.41
CA ALA A 70 -24.30 -4.19 15.43
C ALA A 70 -23.69 -4.13 14.01
N GLY A 71 -22.38 -4.36 13.87
CA GLY A 71 -21.66 -4.23 12.61
C GLY A 71 -21.36 -2.78 12.19
N ASN A 72 -21.42 -1.83 13.13
CA ASN A 72 -21.13 -0.42 12.91
C ASN A 72 -19.61 -0.19 12.86
N ALA A 73 -19.02 -0.36 11.68
CA ALA A 73 -17.59 -0.10 11.51
C ALA A 73 -17.23 1.37 11.76
N ASN A 74 -16.07 1.60 12.38
CA ASN A 74 -15.50 2.92 12.56
C ASN A 74 -15.27 3.59 11.20
N PRO A 75 -15.87 4.76 10.92
CA PRO A 75 -15.67 5.47 9.65
C PRO A 75 -14.19 5.77 9.34
N LEU A 76 -13.38 6.04 10.37
CA LEU A 76 -11.95 6.29 10.21
C LEU A 76 -11.21 5.03 9.75
N HIS A 77 -11.59 3.86 10.26
CA HIS A 77 -11.04 2.58 9.82
C HIS A 77 -11.40 2.30 8.35
N GLN A 78 -12.65 2.56 7.97
CA GLN A 78 -13.10 2.37 6.58
C GLN A 78 -12.39 3.32 5.60
N GLU A 79 -12.16 4.57 5.99
CA GLU A 79 -11.40 5.51 5.17
C GLU A 79 -9.93 5.10 5.07
N TRP A 80 -9.33 4.70 6.18
CA TRP A 80 -7.96 4.19 6.22
C TRP A 80 -7.81 2.96 5.31
N GLU A 81 -8.72 1.99 5.39
CA GLU A 81 -8.69 0.76 4.59
C GLU A 81 -8.79 1.05 3.09
N LYS A 82 -9.62 2.01 2.68
CA LYS A 82 -9.71 2.44 1.27
C LYS A 82 -8.41 3.05 0.78
N HIS A 83 -7.77 3.89 1.59
CA HIS A 83 -6.48 4.48 1.24
C HIS A 83 -5.38 3.42 1.19
N ASP A 84 -5.33 2.52 2.16
CA ASP A 84 -4.35 1.44 2.18
C ASP A 84 -4.52 0.51 0.96
N ALA A 85 -5.73 0.14 0.57
CA ALA A 85 -5.96 -0.69 -0.62
C ALA A 85 -5.39 -0.06 -1.91
N LEU A 86 -5.45 1.26 -2.04
CA LEU A 86 -4.85 1.99 -3.17
C LEU A 86 -3.32 1.95 -3.11
N ILE A 87 -2.75 2.11 -1.91
CA ILE A 87 -1.31 2.04 -1.68
C ILE A 87 -0.80 0.61 -1.93
N CYS A 88 -1.52 -0.42 -1.49
CA CYS A 88 -1.26 -1.82 -1.81
C CYS A 88 -1.17 -2.04 -3.31
N THR A 89 -2.22 -1.61 -4.05
CA THR A 89 -2.29 -1.77 -5.49
C THR A 89 -1.12 -1.07 -6.19
N TRP A 90 -0.79 0.14 -5.76
CA TRP A 90 0.38 0.86 -6.26
C TRP A 90 1.68 0.11 -5.94
N LEU A 91 1.90 -0.30 -4.69
CA LEU A 91 3.13 -0.98 -4.28
C LEU A 91 3.33 -2.28 -5.08
N LEU A 92 2.29 -3.09 -5.23
CA LEU A 92 2.30 -4.30 -6.06
C LEU A 92 2.63 -4.00 -7.53
N SER A 93 2.15 -2.88 -8.09
CA SER A 93 2.47 -2.49 -9.47
C SER A 93 3.96 -2.23 -9.71
N THR A 94 4.71 -1.91 -8.65
CA THR A 94 6.15 -1.69 -8.69
C THR A 94 6.96 -2.98 -8.54
N ILE A 95 6.32 -4.14 -8.49
CA ILE A 95 6.97 -5.44 -8.23
C ILE A 95 6.91 -6.31 -9.49
N SER A 96 7.98 -7.05 -9.77
CA SER A 96 7.99 -8.02 -10.87
C SER A 96 7.11 -9.24 -10.56
N ASP A 97 6.53 -9.80 -11.61
CA ASP A 97 5.60 -10.93 -11.50
C ASP A 97 6.20 -12.16 -10.80
N SER A 98 7.52 -12.36 -10.90
CA SER A 98 8.24 -13.44 -10.21
C SER A 98 8.28 -13.29 -8.69
N LEU A 99 8.14 -12.06 -8.18
CA LEU A 99 8.09 -11.78 -6.74
C LEU A 99 6.66 -11.62 -6.23
N LEU A 100 5.71 -11.24 -7.10
CA LEU A 100 4.28 -11.11 -6.73
C LEU A 100 3.69 -12.40 -6.15
N VAL A 101 4.11 -13.56 -6.64
CA VAL A 101 3.68 -14.87 -6.11
C VAL A 101 3.99 -15.06 -4.61
N LYS A 102 4.96 -14.33 -4.05
CA LYS A 102 5.28 -14.38 -2.60
C LYS A 102 4.36 -13.46 -1.77
N LEU A 103 3.61 -12.58 -2.42
CA LEU A 103 2.86 -11.50 -1.79
C LEU A 103 1.34 -11.70 -1.83
N VAL A 104 0.88 -12.81 -2.39
CA VAL A 104 -0.54 -13.10 -2.66
C VAL A 104 -1.43 -13.02 -1.41
N ASP A 105 -0.87 -13.35 -0.23
CA ASP A 105 -1.62 -13.38 1.03
C ASP A 105 -1.51 -12.09 1.86
N HIS A 106 -0.90 -11.02 1.34
CA HIS A 106 -0.68 -9.79 2.08
C HIS A 106 -1.74 -8.76 1.69
N MET A 107 -2.59 -8.41 2.65
CA MET A 107 -3.77 -7.57 2.41
C MET A 107 -3.48 -6.07 2.59
N PHE A 108 -2.53 -5.73 3.45
CA PHE A 108 -2.18 -4.35 3.79
C PHE A 108 -0.79 -3.93 3.30
N SER A 109 -0.60 -2.63 3.08
CA SER A 109 0.62 -2.11 2.43
C SER A 109 1.87 -2.38 3.25
N TRP A 110 1.76 -2.24 4.57
CA TRP A 110 2.84 -2.56 5.52
C TRP A 110 3.24 -4.04 5.49
N GLN A 111 2.28 -4.95 5.26
CA GLN A 111 2.56 -6.39 5.18
C GLN A 111 3.39 -6.69 3.93
N ILE A 112 3.00 -6.12 2.79
CA ILE A 112 3.75 -6.25 1.52
C ILE A 112 5.16 -5.69 1.70
N TRP A 113 5.28 -4.52 2.32
CA TRP A 113 6.57 -3.88 2.57
C TRP A 113 7.49 -4.74 3.45
N ASP A 114 6.98 -5.26 4.55
CA ASP A 114 7.75 -6.09 5.49
C ASP A 114 8.18 -7.41 4.85
N GLU A 115 7.29 -8.09 4.11
CA GLU A 115 7.61 -9.36 3.45
C GLU A 115 8.72 -9.18 2.40
N ILE A 116 8.69 -8.11 1.61
CA ILE A 116 9.77 -7.79 0.67
C ILE A 116 11.09 -7.60 1.44
N HIS A 117 11.08 -6.82 2.51
CA HIS A 117 12.28 -6.59 3.32
C HIS A 117 12.83 -7.88 3.92
N ARG A 118 11.96 -8.72 4.48
CA ARG A 118 12.29 -10.02 5.03
C ARG A 118 12.88 -10.95 3.98
N HIS A 119 12.27 -11.01 2.80
CA HIS A 119 12.74 -11.85 1.70
C HIS A 119 14.16 -11.46 1.28
N PHE A 120 14.42 -10.18 1.05
CA PHE A 120 15.74 -9.70 0.64
C PHE A 120 16.78 -9.74 1.75
N HIS A 121 16.39 -9.52 3.01
CA HIS A 121 17.29 -9.72 4.15
C HIS A 121 17.76 -11.18 4.24
N THR A 122 16.82 -12.13 4.12
CA THR A 122 17.13 -13.57 4.14
C THR A 122 18.04 -13.97 2.98
N LEU A 123 17.81 -13.45 1.78
CA LEU A 123 18.67 -13.72 0.62
C LEU A 123 20.11 -13.23 0.80
N LEU A 124 20.29 -12.10 1.49
CA LEU A 124 21.61 -11.54 1.76
C LEU A 124 22.35 -12.32 2.85
N THR A 125 21.64 -12.83 3.86
CA THR A 125 22.25 -13.64 4.93
C THR A 125 22.65 -15.04 4.47
N THR A 126 21.89 -15.65 3.54
CA THR A 126 22.19 -17.00 3.04
C THR A 126 23.32 -17.04 2.01
N LYS A 127 23.62 -15.91 1.37
CA LYS A 127 24.72 -15.78 0.40
C LYS A 127 26.06 -15.36 1.03
N ALA A 128 26.07 -15.11 2.33
CA ALA A 128 27.26 -14.79 3.13
C ALA A 128 27.82 -16.07 3.78
#